data_AF-X1PG54-F1
#
_entry.id   AF-X1PG54-F1
#
_cell.length_a   1.000
_cell.length_b   1.000
_cell.length_c   1.000
_cell.angle_alpha   90.00
_cell.angle_beta   90.00
_cell.angle_gamma   90.00
#
_symmetry.space_group_name_H-M   'P 1'
#
loop_
_entity.id
_entity.type
_entity.pdbx_description
1 polymer ?
#
loop_
_entity_poly.entity_id
_entity_poly.type
_entity_poly.pdbx_seq_one_letter_code
_entity_poly.pdbx_strand_id
1 'polypeptide(L)'
;MLNEKGLTEFTIGIAGIGLSFLVDQNLSESGVEDIYHEFITDIRPEIKLRVHQDSFPERSKGKKIFDSGSTWALFRDQGKYVLQDSSFDSDPPPNQLVILESDFKSGDIYKN
;
A
#
# COMPACT_ATOMS: atom_id res chain seq x y z
N MET A 1 6.63 -10.82 13.34
CA MET A 1 6.11 -12.11 13.87
C MET A 1 5.26 -12.77 12.79
N LEU A 2 5.25 -14.10 12.72
CA LEU A 2 4.44 -14.84 11.75
C LEU A 2 2.98 -14.88 12.20
N ASN A 3 2.05 -14.54 11.32
CA ASN A 3 0.62 -14.73 11.58
C ASN A 3 0.13 -16.09 11.06
N GLU A 4 -1.08 -16.48 11.47
CA GLU A 4 -1.71 -17.78 11.12
C GLU A 4 -1.86 -18.03 9.61
N LYS A 5 -1.61 -17.02 8.76
CA LYS A 5 -1.71 -17.09 7.30
C LYS A 5 -0.36 -17.15 6.59
N GLY A 6 0.75 -17.31 7.33
CA GLY A 6 2.08 -17.33 6.75
C GLY A 6 2.57 -15.98 6.25
N LEU A 7 1.98 -14.87 6.73
CA LEU A 7 2.46 -13.52 6.44
C LEU A 7 3.36 -13.03 7.58
N THR A 8 4.37 -12.25 7.22
CA THR A 8 5.19 -11.47 8.13
C THR A 8 4.52 -10.12 8.38
N GLU A 9 4.32 -9.78 9.65
CA GLU A 9 3.86 -8.45 10.08
C GLU A 9 4.99 -7.68 10.76
N PHE A 10 5.14 -6.41 10.38
CA PHE A 10 5.96 -5.42 11.07
C PHE A 10 5.25 -4.06 11.11
N THR A 11 5.57 -3.24 12.11
CA THR A 11 5.00 -1.89 12.27
C THR A 11 6.11 -0.85 12.21
N ILE A 12 5.87 0.24 11.48
CA ILE A 12 6.72 1.43 11.50
C ILE A 12 6.01 2.60 12.17
N GLY A 13 6.77 3.45 12.85
CA GLY A 13 6.28 4.63 13.56
C GLY A 13 6.78 5.91 12.91
N ILE A 14 5.88 6.78 12.48
CA ILE A 14 6.23 8.09 11.93
C ILE A 14 5.36 9.14 12.62
N ALA A 15 5.99 10.13 13.27
CA ALA A 15 5.29 11.22 13.96
C ALA A 15 4.18 10.75 14.95
N GLY A 16 4.41 9.62 15.63
CA GLY A 16 3.45 9.02 16.56
C GLY A 16 2.34 8.19 15.91
N ILE A 17 2.37 8.00 14.59
CA ILE A 17 1.43 7.17 13.84
C ILE A 17 2.08 5.81 13.57
N GLY A 18 1.40 4.73 13.93
CA GLY A 18 1.78 3.35 13.65
C GLY A 18 1.16 2.83 12.36
N LEU A 19 2.01 2.41 11.43
CA LEU A 19 1.64 1.77 10.17
C LEU A 19 2.11 0.32 10.19
N SER A 20 1.17 -0.63 10.23
CA SER A 20 1.47 -2.05 10.13
C SER A 20 1.42 -2.51 8.67
N PHE A 21 2.41 -3.30 8.28
CA PHE A 21 2.51 -3.93 6.98
C PHE A 21 2.45 -5.44 7.12
N LEU A 22 1.53 -6.07 6.37
CA LEU A 22 1.42 -7.51 6.24
C LEU A 22 1.97 -7.94 4.89
N VAL A 23 3.00 -8.78 4.91
CA VAL A 23 3.88 -9.08 3.78
C VAL A 23 4.01 -10.60 3.66
N ASP A 24 3.86 -11.17 2.47
CA ASP A 24 4.11 -12.60 2.22
C ASP A 24 5.59 -13.00 2.48
N GLN A 25 5.84 -14.24 2.91
CA GLN A 25 7.18 -14.70 3.32
C GLN A 25 8.17 -14.91 2.18
N ASN A 26 7.72 -15.05 0.93
CA ASN A 26 8.63 -15.11 -0.23
C ASN A 26 9.32 -13.75 -0.54
N LEU A 27 9.11 -12.73 0.30
CA LEU A 27 9.51 -11.34 0.07
C LEU A 27 10.88 -10.96 0.62
N SER A 28 11.76 -11.94 0.86
CA SER A 28 13.19 -11.67 1.10
C SER A 28 13.83 -10.88 -0.05
N GLU A 29 13.23 -10.86 -1.24
CA GLU A 29 13.70 -10.07 -2.40
C GLU A 29 12.99 -8.70 -2.56
N SER A 30 12.07 -8.31 -1.66
CA SER A 30 11.18 -7.14 -1.81
C SER A 30 11.75 -5.81 -1.27
N GLY A 31 13.04 -5.76 -0.94
CA GLY A 31 13.69 -4.56 -0.36
C GLY A 31 13.29 -4.27 1.09
N VAL A 32 12.68 -5.25 1.79
CA VAL A 32 12.41 -5.19 3.24
C VAL A 32 13.71 -5.22 4.05
N GLU A 33 14.80 -5.72 3.46
CA GLU A 33 16.14 -5.71 4.06
C GLU A 33 16.69 -4.29 4.28
N ASP A 34 16.20 -3.29 3.53
CA ASP A 34 16.61 -1.87 3.66
C ASP A 34 15.66 -1.05 4.54
N ILE A 35 14.72 -1.68 5.26
CA ILE A 35 13.91 -0.94 6.23
C ILE A 35 14.84 -0.44 7.32
N TYR A 36 15.01 0.88 7.38
CA TYR A 36 15.67 1.57 8.47
C TYR A 36 15.06 1.11 9.79
N HIS A 37 15.77 0.23 10.50
CA HIS A 37 15.32 -0.38 11.75
C HIS A 37 14.90 0.66 12.80
N GLU A 38 15.39 1.90 12.67
CA GLU A 38 15.04 3.06 13.50
C GLU A 38 13.55 3.41 13.48
N PHE A 39 12.82 3.08 12.42
CA PHE A 39 11.38 3.31 12.34
C PHE A 39 10.56 2.12 12.80
N ILE A 40 11.14 0.93 12.95
CA ILE A 40 10.42 -0.25 13.44
C ILE A 40 10.06 -0.04 14.91
N THR A 41 8.81 -0.34 15.24
CA THR A 41 8.27 -0.04 16.58
C THR A 41 7.18 -1.02 16.97
N ASP A 42 6.92 -1.11 18.28
CA ASP A 42 5.86 -1.92 18.88
C ASP A 42 4.60 -1.10 19.22
N ILE A 43 4.52 0.17 18.78
CA ILE A 43 3.27 0.93 18.96
C ILE A 43 2.11 0.22 18.28
N ARG A 44 0.93 0.32 18.88
CA ARG A 44 -0.28 -0.23 18.28
C ARG A 44 -0.53 0.47 16.93
N PRO A 45 -0.62 -0.25 15.81
CA PRO A 45 -0.85 0.38 14.52
C PRO A 45 -2.25 0.98 14.46
N GLU A 46 -2.36 2.23 14.01
CA GLU A 46 -3.65 2.81 13.62
C GLU A 46 -4.05 2.46 12.20
N ILE A 47 -3.08 2.08 11.35
CA ILE A 47 -3.30 1.74 9.94
C ILE A 47 -2.69 0.38 9.65
N LYS A 48 -3.42 -0.48 8.93
CA LYS A 48 -2.97 -1.82 8.52
C LYS A 48 -3.01 -1.97 7.01
N LEU A 49 -1.85 -2.19 6.40
CA LEU A 49 -1.71 -2.31 4.96
C LEU A 49 -1.21 -3.71 4.62
N ARG A 50 -1.87 -4.37 3.66
CA ARG A 50 -1.40 -5.64 3.13
C ARG A 50 -0.65 -5.39 1.83
N VAL A 51 0.54 -5.96 1.70
CA VAL A 51 1.36 -5.85 0.49
C VAL A 51 1.22 -7.12 -0.34
N HIS A 52 0.92 -6.93 -1.61
CA HIS A 52 0.81 -7.98 -2.63
C HIS A 52 1.86 -7.74 -3.71
N GLN A 53 2.51 -8.80 -4.17
CA GLN A 53 3.39 -8.80 -5.35
C GLN A 53 2.75 -9.48 -6.57
N ASP A 54 1.44 -9.71 -6.51
CA ASP A 54 0.68 -10.31 -7.60
C ASP A 54 0.13 -9.24 -8.54
N SER A 55 -0.48 -9.69 -9.64
CA SER A 55 -1.16 -8.83 -10.61
C SER A 55 -2.14 -7.85 -9.94
N PHE A 56 -2.22 -6.64 -10.47
CA PHE A 56 -3.23 -5.68 -10.03
C PHE A 56 -4.64 -6.27 -10.14
N PRO A 57 -5.52 -5.99 -9.15
CA PRO A 57 -6.91 -6.40 -9.24
C PRO A 57 -7.57 -5.73 -10.45
N GLU A 58 -8.40 -6.47 -11.17
CA GLU A 58 -9.25 -5.88 -12.21
C GLU A 58 -10.12 -4.77 -11.59
N ARG A 59 -10.13 -3.59 -12.21
CA ARG A 59 -10.88 -2.44 -11.71
C ARG A 59 -11.29 -1.47 -12.80
N SER A 60 -12.39 -0.78 -12.55
CA SER A 60 -12.77 0.40 -13.32
C SER A 60 -11.84 1.57 -13.00
N LYS A 61 -11.56 2.43 -14.00
CA LYS A 61 -11.03 3.77 -13.73
C LYS A 61 -12.15 4.56 -13.01
N GLY A 62 -12.13 4.53 -11.67
CA GLY A 62 -13.01 5.32 -10.83
C GLY A 62 -12.89 6.83 -11.11
N LYS A 63 -13.57 7.67 -10.34
CA LYS A 63 -13.52 9.13 -10.53
C LYS A 63 -12.19 9.68 -10.01
N LYS A 64 -11.37 10.32 -10.86
CA LYS A 64 -10.21 11.10 -10.42
C LYS A 64 -10.71 12.27 -9.55
N ILE A 65 -10.20 12.37 -8.33
CA ILE A 65 -10.57 13.42 -7.36
C ILE A 65 -9.40 14.32 -6.97
N PHE A 66 -8.17 13.87 -7.22
CA PHE A 66 -6.97 14.69 -7.05
C PHE A 66 -5.90 14.26 -8.06
N ASP A 67 -5.10 15.22 -8.51
CA ASP A 67 -3.97 15.01 -9.41
C ASP A 67 -2.81 15.88 -8.93
N SER A 68 -1.68 15.25 -8.58
CA SER A 68 -0.45 15.99 -8.26
C SER A 68 0.32 16.45 -9.50
N GLY A 69 -0.16 16.14 -10.70
CA GLY A 69 0.50 16.41 -11.97
C GLY A 69 1.37 15.23 -12.39
N SER A 70 2.60 15.15 -11.89
CA SER A 70 3.61 14.20 -12.40
C SER A 70 4.02 13.10 -11.42
N THR A 71 3.44 13.03 -10.22
CA THR A 71 3.87 12.05 -9.21
C THR A 71 2.80 10.99 -8.95
N TRP A 72 1.61 11.39 -8.52
CA TRP A 72 0.50 10.51 -8.16
C TRP A 72 -0.86 11.17 -8.37
N ALA A 73 -1.89 10.34 -8.52
CA ALA A 73 -3.28 10.78 -8.59
C ALA A 73 -4.15 9.95 -7.63
N LEU A 74 -5.22 10.57 -7.13
CA LEU A 74 -6.19 9.92 -6.25
C LEU A 74 -7.51 9.74 -7.00
N PHE A 75 -8.03 8.52 -6.92
CA PHE A 75 -9.31 8.15 -7.49
C PHE A 75 -10.26 7.70 -6.38
N ARG A 76 -11.54 7.94 -6.59
CA ARG A 76 -12.62 7.35 -5.81
C ARG A 76 -13.29 6.27 -6.63
N ASP A 77 -13.27 5.04 -6.14
CA ASP A 77 -13.79 3.87 -6.85
C ASP A 77 -14.56 2.98 -5.87
N GLN A 78 -15.84 2.74 -6.15
CA GLN A 78 -16.72 1.88 -5.32
C GLN A 78 -16.66 2.15 -3.80
N GLY A 79 -16.54 3.43 -3.40
CA GLY A 79 -16.46 3.82 -1.99
C GLY A 79 -15.06 3.77 -1.38
N LYS A 80 -14.07 3.23 -2.09
CA LYS A 80 -12.66 3.20 -1.71
C LYS A 80 -11.87 4.34 -2.34
N TYR A 81 -10.69 4.57 -1.79
CA TYR A 81 -9.70 5.49 -2.34
C TYR A 81 -8.59 4.71 -3.03
N VAL A 82 -8.14 5.20 -4.17
CA VAL A 82 -7.06 4.55 -4.90
C VAL A 82 -5.98 5.55 -5.27
N LEU A 83 -4.77 5.32 -4.76
CA LEU A 83 -3.57 6.04 -5.16
C LEU A 83 -2.80 5.22 -6.18
N GLN A 84 -2.27 5.92 -7.17
CA GLN A 84 -1.41 5.36 -8.22
C GLN A 84 -0.51 6.47 -8.76
N ASP A 85 0.56 6.09 -9.46
CA ASP A 85 1.38 7.05 -10.20
C ASP A 85 0.53 7.82 -11.24
N SER A 86 0.88 9.09 -11.48
CA SER A 86 0.05 10.00 -12.29
C SER A 86 0.23 9.83 -13.80
N SER A 87 1.08 8.89 -14.25
CA SER A 87 1.34 8.59 -15.67
C SER A 87 0.14 8.01 -16.43
N PHE A 88 -1.04 7.91 -15.81
CA PHE A 88 -2.18 7.14 -16.28
C PHE A 88 -3.04 7.75 -17.40
N ASP A 89 -2.51 8.73 -18.13
CA ASP A 89 -3.12 9.17 -19.38
C ASP A 89 -2.79 8.22 -20.55
N SER A 90 -1.90 7.21 -20.38
CA SER A 90 -1.65 6.15 -21.38
C SER A 90 -1.11 4.85 -20.76
N ASP A 91 -1.31 3.71 -21.44
CA ASP A 91 -0.55 2.46 -21.22
C ASP A 91 0.95 2.77 -21.11
N PRO A 92 1.70 2.18 -20.16
CA PRO A 92 1.45 0.92 -19.41
C PRO A 92 0.75 1.05 -18.03
N PRO A 93 0.39 -0.07 -17.36
CA PRO A 93 -0.13 -0.10 -15.98
C PRO A 93 0.81 0.60 -14.97
N PRO A 94 0.28 1.06 -13.81
CA PRO A 94 1.09 1.80 -12.84
C PRO A 94 2.15 0.87 -12.23
N ASN A 95 3.27 1.39 -11.72
CA ASN A 95 4.24 0.52 -11.04
C ASN A 95 3.75 0.09 -9.64
N GLN A 96 2.89 0.92 -9.04
CA GLN A 96 2.34 0.69 -7.72
C GLN A 96 0.90 1.16 -7.64
N LEU A 97 0.08 0.37 -6.95
CA LEU A 97 -1.32 0.68 -6.66
C LEU A 97 -1.56 0.59 -5.17
N VAL A 98 -2.24 1.59 -4.60
CA VAL A 98 -2.68 1.55 -3.19
C VAL A 98 -4.18 1.73 -3.14
N ILE A 99 -4.89 0.74 -2.61
CA ILE A 99 -6.34 0.77 -2.42
C ILE A 99 -6.59 0.91 -0.91
N LEU A 100 -7.26 1.98 -0.51
CA LEU A 100 -7.57 2.29 0.88
C LEU A 100 -9.08 2.23 1.12
N GLU A 101 -9.46 1.68 2.26
CA GLU A 101 -10.82 1.80 2.77
C GLU A 101 -11.17 3.26 3.05
N SER A 102 -12.46 3.57 3.08
CA SER A 102 -12.96 4.95 3.20
C SER A 102 -12.56 5.66 4.50
N ASP A 103 -12.17 4.90 5.53
CA ASP A 103 -11.70 5.40 6.82
C ASP A 103 -10.18 5.55 6.92
N PHE A 104 -9.45 5.17 5.86
CA PHE A 104 -7.98 5.16 5.78
C PHE A 104 -7.30 4.31 6.86
N LYS A 105 -8.02 3.35 7.48
CA LYS A 105 -7.47 2.47 8.52
C LYS A 105 -6.94 1.16 7.98
N SER A 106 -7.36 0.77 6.79
CA SER A 106 -6.85 -0.42 6.13
C SER A 106 -6.78 -0.29 4.62
N GLY A 107 -5.99 -1.15 4.01
CA GLY A 107 -5.90 -1.20 2.57
C GLY A 107 -4.89 -2.22 2.05
N ASP A 108 -4.76 -2.22 0.74
CA ASP A 108 -3.93 -3.12 -0.03
C ASP A 108 -2.96 -2.31 -0.89
N ILE A 109 -1.69 -2.68 -0.84
CA ILE A 109 -0.63 -2.17 -1.71
C ILE A 109 -0.28 -3.28 -2.67
N TYR A 110 -0.33 -2.98 -3.97
CA TYR A 110 0.13 -3.86 -5.03
C TYR A 110 1.36 -3.26 -5.67
N LYS A 111 2.39 -4.09 -5.87
CA LYS A 111 3.60 -3.74 -6.61
C LYS A 111 3.77 -4.73 -7.77
N ASN A 112 4.10 -4.20 -8.93
CA ASN A 112 4.38 -4.98 -10.14
C ASN A 112 5.88 -4.96 -10.47
#